data_AF-A0A261AF60-F1
#
_entry.id   AF-A0A261AF60-F1
#
_cell.length_a   1.000
_cell.length_b   1.000
_cell.length_c   1.000
_cell.angle_alpha   90.00
_cell.angle_beta   90.00
_cell.angle_gamma   90.00
#
_symmetry.space_group_name_H-M   'P 1'
#
loop_
_entity.id
_entity.type
_entity.pdbx_description
1 polymer ?
#
loop_
_entity_poly.entity_id
_entity_poly.type
_entity_poly.pdbx_seq_one_letter_code
_entity_poly.pdbx_strand_id
1 'polypeptide(L)'
;MESESESFYFLGTLNYYYNLFLMTNKGRCIVVTVLVTAGSILLYRWRNENNKKQITPEVQKIPLPLPPTPVFRDDLNELHRKMREEREREERQYEEERNSKLSRRNEEKRARTERSIMEMTANDREEELNFMRKKYEIEERLRKLMEEKRNDQLVKDKLASLEQEQLRSQGKSALEGIERNIERSREIHRRNVAELDNKFHENQDIFEKQESLRKEEIMEQEERLERRRRENEEQLERDLEEMKRRNQQKRNEMDEQLRQIRMILQMKIWNEVIESNWTKRLNSLRSSNQDIEKIYSQMTRNQDRQLLKPQINSLLTAVDHQKTLMENEKNEMERMYREYGKSFLSVIKDSVDDVSSQCDRTLYVLKHEPLNSAKIDECVTALSNITMSIPTLAELKRQWKDGMV
;
A
#
# COMPACT_ATOMS: atom_id res chain seq x y z
N MET A 1 40.12 7.82 -5.49
CA MET A 1 39.82 7.35 -6.86
C MET A 1 38.30 7.30 -6.99
N GLU A 2 37.68 8.44 -7.23
CA GLU A 2 36.20 8.58 -7.16
C GLU A 2 35.60 9.21 -8.44
N SER A 3 36.44 9.65 -9.38
CA SER A 3 36.03 10.30 -10.64
C SER A 3 35.60 9.33 -11.75
N GLU A 4 35.91 8.04 -11.63
CA GLU A 4 35.58 7.04 -12.67
C GLU A 4 34.16 6.46 -12.48
N SER A 5 33.65 6.42 -11.25
CA SER A 5 32.29 5.96 -10.94
C SER A 5 31.22 6.92 -11.43
N GLU A 6 31.37 8.23 -11.20
CA GLU A 6 30.36 9.24 -11.60
C GLU A 6 30.14 9.26 -13.13
N SER A 7 31.21 9.12 -13.91
CA SER A 7 31.16 9.09 -15.38
C SER A 7 30.28 7.94 -15.90
N PHE A 8 30.39 6.75 -15.29
CA PHE A 8 29.57 5.58 -15.66
C PHE A 8 28.08 5.78 -15.35
N TYR A 9 27.74 6.39 -14.21
CA TYR A 9 26.34 6.70 -13.88
C TYR A 9 25.74 7.78 -14.79
N PHE A 10 26.54 8.78 -15.19
CA PHE A 10 26.09 9.80 -16.14
C PHE A 10 25.82 9.22 -17.53
N LEU A 11 26.72 8.38 -18.06
CA LEU A 11 26.52 7.68 -19.33
C LEU A 11 25.34 6.70 -19.29
N GLY A 12 25.16 5.95 -18.19
CA GLY A 12 24.04 5.04 -18.02
C GLY A 12 22.67 5.74 -18.01
N THR A 13 22.54 6.84 -17.26
CA THR A 13 21.30 7.63 -17.20
C THR A 13 21.00 8.34 -18.53
N LEU A 14 22.00 8.89 -19.21
CA LEU A 14 21.82 9.55 -20.50
C LEU A 14 21.39 8.56 -21.60
N ASN A 15 21.93 7.33 -21.58
CA ASN A 15 21.50 6.24 -22.46
C ASN A 15 20.05 5.78 -22.15
N TYR A 16 19.63 5.74 -20.88
CA TYR A 16 18.25 5.46 -20.50
C TYR A 16 17.27 6.49 -21.08
N TYR A 17 17.55 7.79 -20.90
CA TYR A 17 16.71 8.86 -21.46
C TYR A 17 16.70 8.87 -23.01
N TYR A 18 17.82 8.53 -23.66
CA TYR A 18 17.88 8.42 -25.12
C TYR A 18 16.99 7.28 -25.65
N ASN A 19 17.01 6.11 -25.00
CA ASN A 19 16.12 5.00 -25.35
C ASN A 19 14.64 5.32 -25.06
N LEU A 20 14.35 5.99 -23.95
CA LEU A 20 12.99 6.45 -23.63
C LEU A 20 12.46 7.46 -24.67
N PHE A 21 13.30 8.37 -25.14
CA PHE A 21 12.98 9.31 -26.22
C PHE A 21 12.70 8.56 -27.54
N LEU A 22 13.54 7.57 -27.89
CA LEU A 22 13.37 6.69 -29.06
C LEU A 22 12.17 5.74 -28.97
N MET A 23 11.59 5.49 -27.79
CA MET A 23 10.30 4.79 -27.68
C MET A 23 9.13 5.66 -28.17
N THR A 24 9.25 6.98 -28.16
CA THR A 24 8.18 7.88 -28.61
C THR A 24 8.18 8.08 -30.12
N ASN A 25 7.00 8.09 -30.75
CA ASN A 25 6.86 8.39 -32.18
C ASN A 25 7.40 9.78 -32.55
N LYS A 26 7.32 10.76 -31.63
CA LYS A 26 7.90 12.10 -31.81
C LYS A 26 9.43 12.06 -31.85
N GLY A 27 10.08 11.35 -30.93
CA GLY A 27 11.54 11.21 -30.88
C GLY A 27 12.11 10.47 -32.09
N ARG A 28 11.45 9.39 -32.54
CA ARG A 28 11.82 8.68 -33.79
C ARG A 28 11.80 9.61 -35.00
N CYS A 29 10.75 10.42 -35.14
CA CYS A 29 10.62 11.35 -36.26
C CYS A 29 11.75 12.41 -36.27
N ILE A 30 12.13 12.92 -35.10
CA ILE A 30 13.23 13.90 -34.96
C ILE A 30 14.56 13.26 -35.39
N VAL A 31 14.89 12.06 -34.90
CA VAL A 31 16.15 11.38 -35.23
C VAL A 31 16.25 11.05 -36.73
N VAL A 32 15.18 10.58 -37.36
CA VAL A 32 15.14 10.38 -38.83
C VAL A 32 15.38 11.69 -39.59
N THR A 33 14.78 12.80 -39.14
CA THR A 33 14.96 14.12 -39.78
C THR A 33 16.43 14.60 -39.71
N VAL A 34 17.10 14.38 -38.59
CA VAL A 34 18.53 14.70 -38.42
C VAL A 34 19.42 13.83 -39.32
N LEU A 35 19.15 12.52 -39.41
CA LEU A 35 19.92 11.62 -40.27
C LEU A 35 19.75 11.95 -41.76
N VAL A 36 18.53 12.29 -42.21
CA VAL A 36 18.26 12.66 -43.62
C VAL A 36 18.94 13.98 -43.98
N THR A 37 18.92 14.98 -43.10
CA THR A 37 19.60 16.27 -43.34
C THR A 37 21.13 16.11 -43.34
N ALA A 38 21.70 15.35 -42.41
CA ALA A 38 23.14 15.04 -42.40
C ALA A 38 23.59 14.28 -43.67
N GLY A 39 22.85 13.25 -44.08
CA GLY A 39 23.12 12.50 -45.32
C GLY A 39 23.04 13.37 -46.58
N SER A 40 22.07 14.30 -46.62
CA SER A 40 21.92 15.24 -47.74
C SER A 40 23.12 16.20 -47.87
N ILE A 41 23.66 16.68 -46.74
CA ILE A 41 24.84 17.56 -46.71
C ILE A 41 26.11 16.81 -47.17
N LEU A 42 26.26 15.54 -46.78
CA LEU A 42 27.37 14.69 -47.23
C LEU A 42 27.31 14.40 -48.73
N LEU A 43 26.13 14.06 -49.26
CA LEU A 43 25.91 13.88 -50.71
C LEU A 43 26.21 15.15 -51.51
N TYR A 44 25.85 16.32 -50.99
CA TYR A 44 26.14 17.60 -51.63
C TYR A 44 27.66 17.87 -51.74
N ARG A 45 28.43 17.57 -50.67
CA ARG A 45 29.90 17.66 -50.72
C ARG A 45 30.50 16.73 -51.77
N TRP A 46 30.15 15.44 -51.73
CA TRP A 46 30.67 14.43 -52.65
C TRP A 46 30.39 14.75 -54.14
N ARG A 47 29.21 15.31 -54.44
CA ARG A 47 28.85 15.71 -55.80
C ARG A 47 29.66 16.93 -56.29
N ASN A 48 30.09 17.82 -55.39
CA ASN A 48 30.82 19.04 -55.74
C ASN A 48 32.32 18.79 -56.03
N GLU A 49 32.91 17.74 -55.43
CA GLU A 49 34.33 17.40 -55.62
C GLU A 49 34.60 16.71 -56.97
N ASN A 50 33.66 15.89 -57.46
CA ASN A 50 33.85 15.12 -58.69
C ASN A 50 33.72 15.92 -59.99
N ASN A 51 33.20 17.16 -59.96
CA ASN A 51 32.77 17.89 -61.15
C ASN A 51 33.83 18.85 -61.75
N LYS A 52 35.13 18.59 -61.54
CA LYS A 52 36.25 19.39 -62.07
C LYS A 52 37.34 18.53 -62.74
N LYS A 53 37.14 18.16 -64.01
CA LYS A 53 38.22 17.81 -64.97
C LYS A 53 37.72 17.80 -66.43
N GLN A 54 38.47 18.53 -67.27
CA GLN A 54 38.63 18.37 -68.73
C GLN A 54 37.41 18.50 -69.68
N ILE A 55 37.55 19.32 -70.73
CA ILE A 55 37.56 18.93 -72.17
C ILE A 55 37.87 20.16 -73.05
N THR A 56 38.77 20.00 -74.01
CA THR A 56 39.17 20.88 -75.15
C THR A 56 40.08 20.05 -76.07
N PRO A 57 40.44 20.46 -77.31
CA PRO A 57 39.79 21.36 -78.30
C PRO A 57 39.74 20.72 -79.73
N GLU A 58 39.23 21.43 -80.76
CA GLU A 58 39.62 21.37 -82.21
C GLU A 58 38.71 22.33 -83.07
N VAL A 59 38.98 22.78 -84.31
CA VAL A 59 40.20 23.28 -85.04
C VAL A 59 39.82 23.79 -86.48
N GLN A 60 40.74 24.46 -87.22
CA GLN A 60 40.91 24.56 -88.71
C GLN A 60 40.39 25.73 -89.62
N LYS A 61 41.28 26.11 -90.58
CA LYS A 61 41.13 26.48 -92.03
C LYS A 61 41.06 27.94 -92.57
N ILE A 62 41.63 28.12 -93.79
CA ILE A 62 41.89 29.34 -94.61
C ILE A 62 41.96 28.96 -96.13
N PRO A 63 41.56 29.82 -97.11
CA PRO A 63 42.15 29.83 -98.49
C PRO A 63 42.36 31.23 -99.17
N LEU A 64 42.99 31.26 -100.38
CA LEU A 64 43.44 32.45 -101.19
C LEU A 64 42.58 32.77 -102.46
N PRO A 65 42.82 33.91 -103.19
CA PRO A 65 43.28 33.87 -104.62
C PRO A 65 44.25 35.02 -105.14
N LEU A 66 44.50 35.10 -106.47
CA LEU A 66 45.55 35.82 -107.29
C LEU A 66 45.00 37.04 -108.14
N PRO A 67 45.66 37.75 -109.14
CA PRO A 67 47.00 37.73 -109.85
C PRO A 67 47.71 39.16 -109.88
N PRO A 68 48.40 39.80 -110.90
CA PRO A 68 48.99 39.49 -112.26
C PRO A 68 50.42 40.10 -112.57
N THR A 69 50.75 40.52 -113.83
CA THR A 69 52.04 41.10 -114.41
C THR A 69 51.72 42.08 -115.61
N PRO A 70 52.57 42.51 -116.63
CA PRO A 70 54.05 42.55 -116.96
C PRO A 70 54.57 43.91 -117.62
N VAL A 71 55.74 43.96 -118.36
CA VAL A 71 56.07 44.72 -119.66
C VAL A 71 57.50 45.40 -119.87
N PHE A 72 58.25 44.95 -120.92
CA PHE A 72 59.27 45.60 -121.83
C PHE A 72 60.56 46.29 -121.26
N ARG A 73 61.39 47.06 -122.03
CA ARG A 73 62.39 46.79 -123.14
C ARG A 73 63.23 48.11 -123.36
N ASP A 74 64.12 48.45 -124.33
CA ASP A 74 64.67 48.00 -125.65
C ASP A 74 66.12 48.62 -125.86
N ASP A 75 66.82 48.86 -126.99
CA ASP A 75 66.62 48.83 -128.48
C ASP A 75 67.94 48.47 -129.29
N LEU A 76 68.31 49.16 -130.40
CA LEU A 76 69.22 48.69 -131.48
C LEU A 76 69.90 49.82 -132.34
N ASN A 77 70.77 49.46 -133.32
CA ASN A 77 71.13 50.13 -134.62
C ASN A 77 72.46 50.91 -134.83
N GLU A 78 73.35 50.38 -135.71
CA GLU A 78 74.21 51.16 -136.65
C GLU A 78 74.77 50.26 -137.79
N LEU A 79 75.22 49.03 -137.48
CA LEU A 79 75.87 48.10 -138.43
C LEU A 79 75.00 47.66 -139.65
N HIS A 80 73.72 48.02 -139.65
CA HIS A 80 72.67 47.52 -140.54
C HIS A 80 72.76 47.92 -142.02
N ARG A 81 73.74 48.73 -142.44
CA ARG A 81 73.79 49.25 -143.83
C ARG A 81 74.78 48.55 -144.76
N LYS A 82 75.93 48.05 -144.29
CA LYS A 82 76.87 47.30 -145.17
C LYS A 82 76.43 45.85 -145.40
N MET A 83 75.76 45.23 -144.45
CA MET A 83 75.29 43.84 -144.53
C MET A 83 74.08 43.64 -145.49
N ARG A 84 73.79 44.59 -146.39
CA ARG A 84 72.58 44.58 -147.22
C ARG A 84 72.76 43.90 -148.59
N GLU A 85 74.00 43.85 -149.10
CA GLU A 85 74.28 43.28 -150.44
C GLU A 85 74.79 41.82 -150.41
N GLU A 86 75.36 41.33 -149.30
CA GLU A 86 75.55 39.88 -149.10
C GLU A 86 74.22 39.17 -148.82
N ARG A 87 73.32 39.86 -148.11
CA ARG A 87 72.04 39.31 -147.64
C ARG A 87 71.12 38.83 -148.76
N GLU A 88 71.07 39.49 -149.91
CA GLU A 88 70.24 39.02 -151.05
C GLU A 88 70.70 37.70 -151.68
N ARG A 89 71.93 37.23 -151.37
CA ARG A 89 72.39 35.87 -151.73
C ARG A 89 72.14 34.87 -150.60
N GLU A 90 72.27 35.27 -149.34
CA GLU A 90 71.93 34.41 -148.19
C GLU A 90 70.42 34.15 -148.10
N GLU A 91 69.57 35.17 -148.30
CA GLU A 91 68.10 35.08 -148.11
C GLU A 91 67.49 33.94 -148.94
N ARG A 92 67.95 33.71 -150.17
CA ARG A 92 67.44 32.63 -151.03
C ARG A 92 67.78 31.23 -150.50
N GLN A 93 68.94 31.05 -149.86
CA GLN A 93 69.29 29.78 -149.20
C GLN A 93 68.61 29.65 -147.83
N TYR A 94 68.40 30.77 -147.13
CA TYR A 94 67.77 30.79 -145.81
C TYR A 94 66.26 30.52 -145.87
N GLU A 95 65.55 30.97 -146.92
CA GLU A 95 64.12 30.69 -147.08
C GLU A 95 63.80 29.21 -147.35
N GLU A 96 64.60 28.52 -148.18
CA GLU A 96 64.45 27.08 -148.42
C GLU A 96 64.68 26.26 -147.14
N GLU A 97 65.75 26.57 -146.39
CA GLU A 97 66.06 25.85 -145.15
C GLU A 97 65.01 26.14 -144.04
N ARG A 98 64.46 27.37 -144.01
CA ARG A 98 63.38 27.78 -143.10
C ARG A 98 62.07 27.04 -143.38
N ASN A 99 61.67 26.88 -144.64
CA ASN A 99 60.45 26.16 -145.01
C ASN A 99 60.54 24.67 -144.63
N SER A 100 61.69 24.04 -144.88
CA SER A 100 61.95 22.64 -144.50
C SER A 100 61.81 22.39 -142.99
N LYS A 101 62.38 23.30 -142.16
CA LYS A 101 62.24 23.25 -140.69
C LYS A 101 60.82 23.48 -140.19
N LEU A 102 59.97 24.18 -140.95
CA LEU A 102 58.59 24.49 -140.57
C LEU A 102 57.63 23.31 -140.83
N SER A 103 57.84 22.56 -141.93
CA SER A 103 57.02 21.38 -142.25
C SER A 103 57.14 20.28 -141.17
N ARG A 104 58.37 19.86 -140.85
CA ARG A 104 58.63 18.81 -139.83
C ARG A 104 57.97 19.11 -138.48
N ARG A 105 57.97 20.37 -138.05
CA ARG A 105 57.35 20.80 -136.78
C ARG A 105 55.83 20.67 -136.74
N ASN A 106 55.15 20.71 -137.90
CA ASN A 106 53.70 20.54 -137.97
C ASN A 106 53.28 19.07 -138.00
N GLU A 107 54.08 18.19 -138.62
CA GLU A 107 53.84 16.75 -138.65
C GLU A 107 54.03 16.11 -137.26
N GLU A 108 55.11 16.45 -136.55
CA GLU A 108 55.34 16.00 -135.16
C GLU A 108 54.21 16.43 -134.21
N LYS A 109 53.62 17.61 -134.42
CA LYS A 109 52.47 18.09 -133.64
C LYS A 109 51.23 17.23 -133.86
N ARG A 110 50.87 16.94 -135.12
CA ARG A 110 49.68 16.12 -135.45
C ARG A 110 49.81 14.70 -134.89
N ALA A 111 50.96 14.07 -135.09
CA ALA A 111 51.22 12.69 -134.63
C ALA A 111 51.20 12.54 -133.10
N ARG A 112 51.47 13.60 -132.33
CA ARG A 112 51.31 13.59 -130.86
C ARG A 112 49.84 13.70 -130.43
N THR A 113 49.04 14.53 -131.10
CA THR A 113 47.61 14.67 -130.75
C THR A 113 46.79 13.39 -130.99
N GLU A 114 47.02 12.65 -132.08
CA GLU A 114 46.25 11.43 -132.36
C GLU A 114 46.50 10.32 -131.32
N ARG A 115 47.75 10.12 -130.91
CA ARG A 115 48.09 9.10 -129.89
C ARG A 115 47.42 9.38 -128.55
N SER A 116 47.45 10.64 -128.11
CA SER A 116 46.84 11.06 -126.83
C SER A 116 45.32 10.86 -126.80
N ILE A 117 44.64 10.89 -127.94
CA ILE A 117 43.19 10.67 -128.01
C ILE A 117 42.88 9.16 -127.91
N MET A 118 43.66 8.31 -128.58
CA MET A 118 43.45 6.85 -128.53
C MET A 118 43.66 6.28 -127.11
N GLU A 119 44.74 6.65 -126.42
CA GLU A 119 45.00 6.17 -125.04
C GLU A 119 43.85 6.53 -124.08
N MET A 120 43.33 7.75 -124.16
CA MET A 120 42.23 8.21 -123.29
C MET A 120 40.94 7.39 -123.53
N THR A 121 40.56 7.16 -124.80
CA THR A 121 39.38 6.35 -125.14
C THR A 121 39.49 4.85 -124.83
N ALA A 122 40.70 4.36 -124.53
CA ALA A 122 40.92 2.99 -124.08
C ALA A 122 40.68 2.86 -122.56
N ASN A 123 41.26 3.74 -121.75
CA ASN A 123 41.13 3.72 -120.29
C ASN A 123 39.68 3.87 -119.83
N ASP A 124 38.93 4.83 -120.38
CA ASP A 124 37.55 5.14 -119.95
C ASP A 124 36.64 3.89 -119.96
N ARG A 125 36.80 3.02 -120.96
CA ARG A 125 36.04 1.77 -121.10
C ARG A 125 36.43 0.70 -120.09
N GLU A 126 37.70 0.66 -119.68
CA GLU A 126 38.18 -0.33 -118.71
C GLU A 126 37.86 0.09 -117.26
N GLU A 127 37.80 1.40 -116.98
CA GLU A 127 37.30 1.91 -115.70
C GLU A 127 35.78 1.69 -115.52
N GLU A 128 34.96 1.95 -116.54
CA GLU A 128 33.50 1.78 -116.48
C GLU A 128 33.10 0.31 -116.16
N LEU A 129 33.76 -0.66 -116.80
CA LEU A 129 33.56 -2.09 -116.54
C LEU A 129 34.01 -2.50 -115.12
N ASN A 130 35.10 -1.92 -114.61
CA ASN A 130 35.57 -2.18 -113.25
C ASN A 130 34.64 -1.56 -112.19
N PHE A 131 34.08 -0.37 -112.45
CA PHE A 131 33.11 0.28 -111.56
C PHE A 131 31.85 -0.56 -111.40
N MET A 132 31.26 -1.01 -112.52
CA MET A 132 30.04 -1.83 -112.50
C MET A 132 30.24 -3.18 -111.79
N ARG A 133 31.40 -3.83 -111.96
CA ARG A 133 31.73 -5.08 -111.26
C ARG A 133 31.83 -4.87 -109.73
N LYS A 134 32.53 -3.82 -109.29
CA LYS A 134 32.64 -3.48 -107.85
C LYS A 134 31.30 -3.14 -107.23
N LYS A 135 30.43 -2.41 -107.95
CA LYS A 135 29.08 -2.06 -107.46
C LYS A 135 28.25 -3.32 -107.14
N TYR A 136 28.21 -4.29 -108.06
CA TYR A 136 27.45 -5.52 -107.86
C TYR A 136 27.97 -6.34 -106.65
N GLU A 137 29.29 -6.45 -106.51
CA GLU A 137 29.91 -7.18 -105.40
C GLU A 137 29.62 -6.54 -104.03
N ILE A 138 29.54 -5.20 -103.98
CA ILE A 138 29.15 -4.47 -102.77
C ILE A 138 27.66 -4.71 -102.44
N GLU A 139 26.77 -4.64 -103.43
CA GLU A 139 25.33 -4.91 -103.21
C GLU A 139 25.06 -6.34 -102.73
N GLU A 140 25.78 -7.34 -103.25
CA GLU A 140 25.62 -8.73 -102.81
C GLU A 140 26.11 -8.96 -101.37
N ARG A 141 27.27 -8.40 -101.00
CA ARG A 141 27.78 -8.42 -99.62
C ARG A 141 26.80 -7.74 -98.65
N LEU A 142 26.18 -6.64 -99.07
CA LEU A 142 25.25 -5.87 -98.24
C LEU A 142 23.92 -6.61 -98.01
N ARG A 143 23.44 -7.41 -98.98
CA ARG A 143 22.30 -8.32 -98.77
C ARG A 143 22.62 -9.40 -97.74
N LYS A 144 23.76 -10.10 -97.88
CA LYS A 144 24.16 -11.18 -96.95
C LYS A 144 24.27 -10.68 -95.51
N LEU A 145 24.90 -9.52 -95.29
CA LEU A 145 24.98 -8.87 -93.96
C LEU A 145 23.61 -8.50 -93.37
N MET A 146 22.63 -8.08 -94.19
CA MET A 146 21.27 -7.82 -93.70
C MET A 146 20.52 -9.10 -93.33
N GLU A 147 20.75 -10.19 -94.07
CA GLU A 147 20.10 -11.48 -93.83
C GLU A 147 20.68 -12.21 -92.61
N GLU A 148 22.01 -12.20 -92.46
CA GLU A 148 22.70 -12.63 -91.24
C GLU A 148 22.19 -11.84 -90.02
N LYS A 149 22.20 -10.50 -90.07
CA LYS A 149 21.70 -9.65 -88.97
C LYS A 149 20.24 -9.91 -88.62
N ARG A 150 19.39 -10.23 -89.60
CA ARG A 150 17.98 -10.58 -89.38
C ARG A 150 17.83 -11.91 -88.65
N ASN A 151 18.62 -12.92 -89.03
CA ASN A 151 18.63 -14.22 -88.36
C ASN A 151 19.18 -14.11 -86.94
N ASP A 152 20.25 -13.34 -86.76
CA ASP A 152 20.88 -13.05 -85.46
C ASP A 152 19.89 -12.40 -84.48
N GLN A 153 19.08 -11.44 -84.96
CA GLN A 153 18.02 -10.82 -84.16
C GLN A 153 16.92 -11.83 -83.81
N LEU A 154 16.47 -12.65 -84.77
CA LEU A 154 15.47 -13.70 -84.55
C LEU A 154 15.91 -14.75 -83.51
N VAL A 155 17.22 -15.06 -83.44
CA VAL A 155 17.78 -15.93 -82.39
C VAL A 155 17.77 -15.22 -81.04
N LYS A 156 18.23 -13.96 -80.98
CA LYS A 156 18.25 -13.15 -79.74
C LYS A 156 16.85 -12.94 -79.16
N ASP A 157 15.87 -12.62 -79.98
CA ASP A 157 14.47 -12.39 -79.56
C ASP A 157 13.86 -13.69 -78.98
N LYS A 158 14.14 -14.85 -79.60
CA LYS A 158 13.74 -16.15 -79.05
C LYS A 158 14.41 -16.46 -77.72
N LEU A 159 15.72 -16.22 -77.60
CA LEU A 159 16.50 -16.50 -76.39
C LEU A 159 16.00 -15.63 -75.22
N ALA A 160 15.76 -14.35 -75.46
CA ALA A 160 15.16 -13.43 -74.50
C ALA A 160 13.72 -13.83 -74.11
N SER A 161 12.92 -14.38 -75.03
CA SER A 161 11.56 -14.84 -74.71
C SER A 161 11.57 -16.06 -73.78
N LEU A 162 12.49 -17.01 -74.00
CA LEU A 162 12.68 -18.18 -73.14
C LEU A 162 13.21 -17.79 -71.75
N GLU A 163 14.19 -16.89 -71.69
CA GLU A 163 14.69 -16.35 -70.42
C GLU A 163 13.59 -15.63 -69.63
N GLN A 164 12.76 -14.81 -70.30
CA GLN A 164 11.63 -14.13 -69.67
C GLN A 164 10.55 -15.11 -69.16
N GLU A 165 10.30 -16.20 -69.87
CA GLU A 165 9.37 -17.26 -69.42
C GLU A 165 9.94 -18.08 -68.25
N GLN A 166 11.24 -18.38 -68.26
CA GLN A 166 11.93 -19.01 -67.15
C GLN A 166 11.91 -18.14 -65.88
N LEU A 167 12.19 -16.83 -66.01
CA LEU A 167 12.09 -15.89 -64.90
C LEU A 167 10.65 -15.74 -64.37
N ARG A 168 9.64 -15.76 -65.26
CA ARG A 168 8.22 -15.73 -64.84
C ARG A 168 7.79 -17.00 -64.10
N SER A 169 8.23 -18.18 -64.53
CA SER A 169 7.91 -19.45 -63.85
C SER A 169 8.62 -19.58 -62.50
N GLN A 170 9.89 -19.19 -62.42
CA GLN A 170 10.62 -19.08 -61.15
C GLN A 170 9.95 -18.09 -60.19
N GLY A 171 9.56 -16.90 -60.68
CA GLY A 171 8.86 -15.89 -59.90
C GLY A 171 7.52 -16.38 -59.33
N LYS A 172 6.72 -17.10 -60.12
CA LYS A 172 5.47 -17.74 -59.64
C LYS A 172 5.74 -18.76 -58.53
N SER A 173 6.69 -19.68 -58.76
CA SER A 173 7.04 -20.72 -57.77
C SER A 173 7.55 -20.12 -56.45
N ALA A 174 8.33 -19.04 -56.52
CA ALA A 174 8.78 -18.29 -55.35
C ALA A 174 7.62 -17.61 -54.60
N LEU A 175 6.69 -16.97 -55.31
CA LEU A 175 5.50 -16.34 -54.72
C LEU A 175 4.61 -17.36 -54.02
N GLU A 176 4.30 -18.50 -54.66
CA GLU A 176 3.54 -19.58 -54.03
C GLU A 176 4.26 -20.15 -52.79
N GLY A 177 5.59 -20.26 -52.83
CA GLY A 177 6.40 -20.68 -51.68
C GLY A 177 6.32 -19.71 -50.51
N ILE A 178 6.33 -18.40 -50.78
CA ILE A 178 6.14 -17.33 -49.79
C ILE A 178 4.71 -17.38 -49.23
N GLU A 179 3.69 -17.51 -50.07
CA GLU A 179 2.28 -17.58 -49.64
C GLU A 179 2.01 -18.82 -48.77
N ARG A 180 2.53 -19.99 -49.17
CA ARG A 180 2.49 -21.23 -48.37
C ARG A 180 3.31 -21.15 -47.08
N ASN A 181 4.24 -20.20 -46.93
CA ASN A 181 4.92 -19.91 -45.67
C ASN A 181 4.12 -18.92 -44.80
N ILE A 182 3.52 -17.89 -45.40
CA ILE A 182 2.66 -16.92 -44.71
C ILE A 182 1.46 -17.63 -44.09
N GLU A 183 0.76 -18.50 -44.82
CA GLU A 183 -0.44 -19.16 -44.28
C GLU A 183 -0.09 -20.19 -43.19
N ARG A 184 1.04 -20.91 -43.32
CA ARG A 184 1.55 -21.75 -42.22
C ARG A 184 1.94 -20.93 -40.98
N SER A 185 2.54 -19.75 -41.16
CA SER A 185 2.86 -18.84 -40.06
C SER A 185 1.59 -18.32 -39.36
N ARG A 186 0.57 -17.91 -40.13
CA ARG A 186 -0.75 -17.51 -39.60
C ARG A 186 -1.47 -18.64 -38.88
N GLU A 187 -1.36 -19.88 -39.37
CA GLU A 187 -1.96 -21.06 -38.75
C GLU A 187 -1.28 -21.40 -37.42
N ILE A 188 0.06 -21.40 -37.37
CA ILE A 188 0.82 -21.55 -36.12
C ILE A 188 0.47 -20.42 -35.14
N HIS A 189 0.42 -19.17 -35.60
CA HIS A 189 0.08 -18.03 -34.75
C HIS A 189 -1.34 -18.14 -34.17
N ARG A 190 -2.34 -18.51 -34.98
CA ARG A 190 -3.72 -18.76 -34.51
C ARG A 190 -3.79 -19.86 -33.45
N ARG A 191 -3.06 -20.96 -33.62
CA ARG A 191 -2.99 -22.05 -32.62
C ARG A 191 -2.31 -21.59 -31.33
N ASN A 192 -1.19 -20.87 -31.42
CA ASN A 192 -0.48 -20.35 -30.26
C ASN A 192 -1.32 -19.32 -29.46
N VAL A 193 -2.12 -18.50 -30.14
CA VAL A 193 -3.07 -17.58 -29.49
C VAL A 193 -4.17 -18.36 -28.77
N ALA A 194 -4.83 -19.31 -29.45
CA ALA A 194 -5.87 -20.13 -28.82
C ALA A 194 -5.34 -20.97 -27.63
N GLU A 195 -4.08 -21.43 -27.68
CA GLU A 195 -3.43 -22.11 -26.57
C GLU A 195 -3.13 -21.15 -25.39
N LEU A 196 -2.81 -19.88 -25.67
CA LEU A 196 -2.68 -18.86 -24.63
C LEU A 196 -4.03 -18.51 -23.99
N ASP A 197 -5.07 -18.31 -24.81
CA ASP A 197 -6.41 -17.95 -24.34
C ASP A 197 -7.03 -19.07 -23.49
N ASN A 198 -6.87 -20.33 -23.92
CA ASN A 198 -7.29 -21.48 -23.10
C ASN A 198 -6.55 -21.53 -21.75
N LYS A 199 -5.22 -21.32 -21.75
CA LYS A 199 -4.44 -21.27 -20.49
C LYS A 199 -4.81 -20.06 -19.63
N PHE A 200 -5.21 -18.93 -20.22
CA PHE A 200 -5.69 -17.78 -19.47
C PHE A 200 -7.01 -18.13 -18.76
N HIS A 201 -7.95 -18.74 -19.46
CA HIS A 201 -9.21 -19.20 -18.87
C HIS A 201 -9.01 -20.29 -17.81
N GLU A 202 -8.17 -21.30 -18.05
CA GLU A 202 -7.83 -22.31 -17.03
C GLU A 202 -7.22 -21.69 -15.76
N ASN A 203 -6.31 -20.72 -15.90
CA ASN A 203 -5.74 -20.02 -14.76
C ASN A 203 -6.76 -19.12 -14.04
N GLN A 204 -7.68 -18.49 -14.76
CA GLN A 204 -8.78 -17.72 -14.17
C GLN A 204 -9.71 -18.64 -13.35
N ASP A 205 -10.15 -19.76 -13.94
CA ASP A 205 -10.96 -20.80 -13.29
C ASP A 205 -10.32 -21.35 -12.00
N ILE A 206 -8.99 -21.53 -12.01
CA ILE A 206 -8.22 -21.97 -10.84
C ILE A 206 -8.14 -20.85 -9.79
N PHE A 207 -7.92 -19.60 -10.21
CA PHE A 207 -7.86 -18.46 -9.30
C PHE A 207 -9.19 -18.20 -8.60
N GLU A 208 -10.30 -18.20 -9.34
CA GLU A 208 -11.65 -17.99 -8.78
C GLU A 208 -12.01 -19.08 -7.76
N LYS A 209 -11.65 -20.35 -8.02
CA LYS A 209 -11.82 -21.47 -7.07
C LYS A 209 -10.93 -21.34 -5.83
N GLN A 210 -9.69 -20.86 -5.98
CA GLN A 210 -8.82 -20.59 -4.83
C GLN A 210 -9.31 -19.39 -4.00
N GLU A 211 -9.90 -18.38 -4.64
CA GLU A 211 -10.47 -17.23 -3.95
C GLU A 211 -11.79 -17.57 -3.23
N SER A 212 -12.64 -18.43 -3.80
CA SER A 212 -13.85 -18.91 -3.13
C SER A 212 -13.51 -19.76 -1.91
N LEU A 213 -12.56 -20.70 -2.03
CA LEU A 213 -12.10 -21.53 -0.90
C LEU A 213 -11.50 -20.67 0.22
N ARG A 214 -10.68 -19.65 -0.10
CA ARG A 214 -10.16 -18.72 0.91
C ARG A 214 -11.25 -17.93 1.62
N LYS A 215 -12.31 -17.50 0.92
CA LYS A 215 -13.45 -16.79 1.52
C LYS A 215 -14.24 -17.70 2.46
N GLU A 216 -14.40 -18.97 2.10
CA GLU A 216 -15.03 -20.00 2.92
C GLU A 216 -14.20 -20.31 4.19
N GLU A 217 -12.88 -20.53 4.04
CA GLU A 217 -11.94 -20.70 5.17
C GLU A 217 -11.94 -19.49 6.13
N ILE A 218 -12.03 -18.27 5.61
CA ILE A 218 -12.11 -17.05 6.42
C ILE A 218 -13.44 -16.99 7.19
N MET A 219 -14.59 -17.20 6.53
CA MET A 219 -15.89 -17.21 7.23
C MET A 219 -15.95 -18.31 8.30
N GLU A 220 -15.41 -19.50 8.03
CA GLU A 220 -15.31 -20.56 9.05
C GLU A 220 -14.44 -20.13 10.24
N GLN A 221 -13.32 -19.45 10.02
CA GLN A 221 -12.47 -18.95 11.10
C GLN A 221 -13.15 -17.83 11.90
N GLU A 222 -13.83 -16.90 11.23
CA GLU A 222 -14.61 -15.84 11.87
C GLU A 222 -15.74 -16.43 12.71
N GLU A 223 -16.51 -17.40 12.20
CA GLU A 223 -17.57 -18.05 12.97
C GLU A 223 -17.02 -18.85 14.17
N ARG A 224 -15.91 -19.58 13.99
CA ARG A 224 -15.22 -20.30 15.07
C ARG A 224 -14.59 -19.35 16.11
N LEU A 225 -14.27 -18.09 15.76
CA LEU A 225 -13.83 -17.07 16.71
C LEU A 225 -15.02 -16.46 17.45
N GLU A 226 -16.09 -16.12 16.75
CA GLU A 226 -17.31 -15.53 17.29
C GLU A 226 -18.07 -16.49 18.22
N ARG A 227 -18.13 -17.79 17.91
CA ARG A 227 -18.65 -18.83 18.84
C ARG A 227 -17.85 -18.87 20.15
N ARG A 228 -16.51 -18.98 20.07
CA ARG A 228 -15.61 -18.96 21.25
C ARG A 228 -15.68 -17.65 22.02
N ARG A 229 -15.95 -16.53 21.35
CA ARG A 229 -16.17 -15.24 21.98
C ARG A 229 -17.42 -15.25 22.85
N ARG A 230 -18.55 -15.75 22.33
CA ARG A 230 -19.80 -15.90 23.10
C ARG A 230 -19.64 -16.87 24.26
N GLU A 231 -18.99 -18.01 24.06
CA GLU A 231 -18.66 -18.96 25.14
C GLU A 231 -17.86 -18.30 26.29
N ASN A 232 -16.90 -17.44 25.95
CA ASN A 232 -16.13 -16.66 26.94
C ASN A 232 -16.96 -15.56 27.60
N GLU A 233 -17.81 -14.84 26.85
CA GLU A 233 -18.69 -13.80 27.40
C GLU A 233 -19.74 -14.42 28.37
N GLU A 234 -20.35 -15.56 28.01
CA GLU A 234 -21.24 -16.35 28.88
C GLU A 234 -20.52 -16.93 30.11
N GLN A 235 -19.25 -17.31 30.01
CA GLN A 235 -18.47 -17.75 31.18
C GLN A 235 -18.15 -16.58 32.12
N LEU A 236 -17.73 -15.44 31.57
CA LEU A 236 -17.46 -14.22 32.35
C LEU A 236 -18.71 -13.70 33.06
N GLU A 237 -19.88 -13.78 32.43
CA GLU A 237 -21.14 -13.41 33.09
C GLU A 237 -21.47 -14.34 34.26
N ARG A 238 -21.38 -15.67 34.08
CA ARG A 238 -21.58 -16.65 35.15
C ARG A 238 -20.58 -16.48 36.30
N ASP A 239 -19.31 -16.23 36.02
CA ASP A 239 -18.28 -15.98 37.03
C ASP A 239 -18.55 -14.68 37.81
N LEU A 240 -19.01 -13.62 37.12
CA LEU A 240 -19.44 -12.36 37.74
C LEU A 240 -20.69 -12.54 38.62
N GLU A 241 -21.68 -13.32 38.19
CA GLU A 241 -22.84 -13.65 39.01
C GLU A 241 -22.47 -14.45 40.25
N GLU A 242 -21.61 -15.47 40.13
CA GLU A 242 -21.22 -16.25 41.30
C GLU A 242 -20.36 -15.43 42.27
N MET A 243 -19.50 -14.54 41.77
CA MET A 243 -18.75 -13.59 42.60
C MET A 243 -19.67 -12.59 43.31
N LYS A 244 -20.70 -12.05 42.64
CA LYS A 244 -21.73 -11.22 43.29
C LYS A 244 -22.44 -12.02 44.40
N ARG A 245 -22.87 -13.25 44.13
CA ARG A 245 -23.56 -14.14 45.09
C ARG A 245 -22.69 -14.44 46.31
N ARG A 246 -21.43 -14.89 46.10
CA ARG A 246 -20.46 -15.18 47.16
C ARG A 246 -20.14 -13.93 48.01
N ASN A 247 -20.05 -12.75 47.39
CA ASN A 247 -19.83 -11.48 48.09
C ASN A 247 -21.05 -11.09 48.95
N GLN A 248 -22.27 -11.23 48.43
CA GLN A 248 -23.49 -10.98 49.20
C GLN A 248 -23.66 -11.97 50.37
N GLN A 249 -23.31 -13.25 50.19
CA GLN A 249 -23.28 -14.23 51.28
C GLN A 249 -22.31 -13.81 52.39
N LYS A 250 -21.05 -13.48 52.04
CA LYS A 250 -20.05 -12.97 53.00
C LYS A 250 -20.48 -11.69 53.72
N ARG A 251 -21.18 -10.78 53.04
CA ARG A 251 -21.76 -9.58 53.67
C ARG A 251 -22.82 -9.94 54.69
N ASN A 252 -23.77 -10.81 54.33
CA ASN A 252 -24.82 -11.27 55.23
C ASN A 252 -24.24 -12.00 56.46
N GLU A 253 -23.22 -12.85 56.27
CA GLU A 253 -22.49 -13.54 57.34
C GLU A 253 -21.78 -12.55 58.28
N MET A 254 -21.09 -11.55 57.72
CA MET A 254 -20.39 -10.52 58.49
C MET A 254 -21.36 -9.61 59.26
N ASP A 255 -22.46 -9.18 58.63
CA ASP A 255 -23.49 -8.36 59.29
C ASP A 255 -24.16 -9.11 60.45
N GLU A 256 -24.37 -10.42 60.29
CA GLU A 256 -24.93 -11.27 61.35
C GLU A 256 -23.93 -11.50 62.50
N GLN A 257 -22.65 -11.75 62.21
CA GLN A 257 -21.59 -11.76 63.22
C GLN A 257 -21.51 -10.41 63.97
N LEU A 258 -21.62 -9.28 63.27
CA LEU A 258 -21.62 -7.95 63.87
C LEU A 258 -22.85 -7.71 64.78
N ARG A 259 -24.03 -8.23 64.42
CA ARG A 259 -25.21 -8.21 65.32
C ARG A 259 -24.97 -9.03 66.58
N GLN A 260 -24.46 -10.25 66.44
CA GLN A 260 -24.18 -11.14 67.57
C GLN A 260 -23.13 -10.54 68.50
N ILE A 261 -22.05 -9.97 67.97
CA ILE A 261 -21.03 -9.23 68.74
C ILE A 261 -21.66 -8.04 69.48
N ARG A 262 -22.49 -7.23 68.81
CA ARG A 262 -23.19 -6.10 69.45
C ARG A 262 -24.11 -6.56 70.59
N MET A 263 -24.88 -7.63 70.38
CA MET A 263 -25.77 -8.21 71.38
C MET A 263 -24.98 -8.72 72.60
N ILE A 264 -23.89 -9.47 72.38
CA ILE A 264 -23.03 -9.99 73.45
C ILE A 264 -22.36 -8.84 74.23
N LEU A 265 -21.89 -7.79 73.54
CA LEU A 265 -21.31 -6.61 74.19
C LEU A 265 -22.35 -5.83 75.01
N GLN A 266 -23.56 -5.63 74.48
CA GLN A 266 -24.67 -5.04 75.23
C GLN A 266 -25.02 -5.88 76.46
N MET A 267 -25.19 -7.19 76.32
CA MET A 267 -25.44 -8.10 77.44
C MET A 267 -24.32 -8.06 78.50
N LYS A 268 -23.05 -7.93 78.09
CA LYS A 268 -21.91 -7.80 79.02
C LYS A 268 -21.95 -6.47 79.77
N ILE A 269 -22.19 -5.35 79.08
CA ILE A 269 -22.33 -4.03 79.69
C ILE A 269 -23.52 -4.02 80.66
N TRP A 270 -24.67 -4.58 80.29
CA TRP A 270 -25.83 -4.67 81.17
C TRP A 270 -25.57 -5.56 82.39
N ASN A 271 -24.88 -6.70 82.23
CA ASN A 271 -24.42 -7.48 83.39
C ASN A 271 -23.55 -6.60 84.31
N GLU A 272 -22.50 -5.94 83.79
CA GLU A 272 -21.58 -5.12 84.58
C GLU A 272 -22.28 -3.94 85.29
N VAL A 273 -23.24 -3.30 84.64
CA VAL A 273 -24.06 -2.21 85.21
C VAL A 273 -24.98 -2.73 86.32
N ILE A 274 -25.71 -3.82 86.09
CA ILE A 274 -26.63 -4.40 87.09
C ILE A 274 -25.83 -4.91 88.30
N GLU A 275 -24.74 -5.65 88.06
CA GLU A 275 -23.88 -6.21 89.11
C GLU A 275 -23.20 -5.13 89.96
N SER A 276 -22.59 -4.12 89.34
CA SER A 276 -21.88 -3.06 90.06
C SER A 276 -22.82 -2.10 90.80
N ASN A 277 -24.08 -1.99 90.37
CA ASN A 277 -25.10 -1.17 91.02
C ASN A 277 -25.88 -1.93 92.11
N TRP A 278 -26.09 -3.26 91.99
CA TRP A 278 -26.86 -4.04 92.96
C TRP A 278 -26.35 -3.89 94.39
N THR A 279 -25.02 -3.96 94.60
CA THR A 279 -24.41 -3.75 95.93
C THR A 279 -24.74 -2.38 96.53
N LYS A 280 -24.87 -1.32 95.71
CA LYS A 280 -25.24 0.02 96.17
C LYS A 280 -26.72 0.09 96.53
N ARG A 281 -27.58 -0.48 95.69
CA ARG A 281 -29.04 -0.56 95.88
C ARG A 281 -29.36 -1.33 97.16
N LEU A 282 -28.83 -2.54 97.31
CA LEU A 282 -28.96 -3.38 98.50
C LEU A 282 -28.47 -2.69 99.79
N ASN A 283 -27.35 -1.96 99.74
CA ASN A 283 -26.89 -1.18 100.88
C ASN A 283 -27.85 -0.03 101.25
N SER A 284 -28.49 0.61 100.28
CA SER A 284 -29.53 1.63 100.54
C SER A 284 -30.75 1.03 101.24
N LEU A 285 -31.25 -0.12 100.75
CA LEU A 285 -32.39 -0.84 101.32
C LEU A 285 -32.12 -1.31 102.76
N ARG A 286 -30.91 -1.82 103.02
CA ARG A 286 -30.48 -2.25 104.36
C ARG A 286 -30.23 -1.05 105.30
N SER A 287 -29.69 0.06 104.79
CA SER A 287 -29.49 1.29 105.58
C SER A 287 -30.82 1.88 106.08
N SER A 288 -31.85 1.91 105.24
CA SER A 288 -33.19 2.40 105.62
C SER A 288 -33.84 1.51 106.70
N ASN A 289 -33.65 0.19 106.65
CA ASN A 289 -34.04 -0.69 107.77
C ASN A 289 -33.24 -0.40 109.06
N GLN A 290 -31.94 -0.11 108.97
CA GLN A 290 -31.18 0.31 110.16
C GLN A 290 -31.72 1.61 110.78
N ASP A 291 -32.35 2.49 110.00
CA ASP A 291 -33.01 3.69 110.55
C ASP A 291 -34.32 3.35 111.28
N ILE A 292 -35.08 2.36 110.82
CA ILE A 292 -36.20 1.77 111.57
C ILE A 292 -35.70 1.19 112.90
N GLU A 293 -34.63 0.39 112.87
CA GLU A 293 -34.02 -0.21 114.08
C GLU A 293 -33.52 0.85 115.08
N LYS A 294 -32.92 1.95 114.59
CA LYS A 294 -32.49 3.09 115.43
C LYS A 294 -33.69 3.76 116.11
N ILE A 295 -34.76 4.04 115.37
CA ILE A 295 -35.97 4.70 115.90
C ILE A 295 -36.67 3.78 116.91
N TYR A 296 -36.80 2.48 116.61
CA TYR A 296 -37.36 1.50 117.54
C TYR A 296 -36.49 1.32 118.79
N SER A 297 -35.17 1.32 118.65
CA SER A 297 -34.21 1.30 119.78
C SER A 297 -34.29 2.57 120.65
N GLN A 298 -34.67 3.72 120.09
CA GLN A 298 -34.92 4.94 120.85
C GLN A 298 -36.28 4.90 121.57
N MET A 299 -37.31 4.35 120.91
CA MET A 299 -38.65 4.18 121.48
C MET A 299 -38.67 3.21 122.67
N THR A 300 -37.99 2.07 122.57
CA THR A 300 -37.90 1.06 123.65
C THR A 300 -37.12 1.54 124.88
N ARG A 301 -36.12 2.42 124.69
CA ARG A 301 -35.33 3.02 125.78
C ARG A 301 -36.06 4.17 126.48
N ASN A 302 -36.80 4.99 125.73
CA ASN A 302 -37.44 6.20 126.25
C ASN A 302 -38.91 5.96 126.62
N GLN A 303 -39.16 5.29 127.75
CA GLN A 303 -40.50 4.89 128.20
C GLN A 303 -41.44 6.05 128.65
N ASP A 304 -41.06 7.30 128.39
CA ASP A 304 -41.86 8.48 128.72
C ASP A 304 -43.15 8.53 127.90
N ARG A 305 -44.30 8.38 128.58
CA ARG A 305 -45.63 8.33 127.95
C ARG A 305 -45.98 9.55 127.09
N GLN A 306 -45.32 10.70 127.31
CA GLN A 306 -45.50 11.91 126.51
C GLN A 306 -44.71 11.87 125.18
N LEU A 307 -43.57 11.17 125.14
CA LEU A 307 -42.71 11.06 123.94
C LEU A 307 -43.10 9.87 123.04
N LEU A 308 -43.81 8.89 123.59
CA LEU A 308 -44.23 7.67 122.90
C LEU A 308 -45.02 7.94 121.59
N LYS A 309 -45.94 8.90 121.58
CA LYS A 309 -46.76 9.21 120.38
C LYS A 309 -45.93 9.83 119.23
N PRO A 310 -45.07 10.85 119.46
CA PRO A 310 -44.08 11.29 118.47
C PRO A 310 -43.19 10.16 117.95
N GLN A 311 -42.71 9.25 118.82
CA GLN A 311 -41.84 8.14 118.43
C GLN A 311 -42.57 7.14 117.52
N ILE A 312 -43.82 6.77 117.84
CA ILE A 312 -44.65 5.90 116.99
C ILE A 312 -44.89 6.53 115.62
N ASN A 313 -45.17 7.84 115.55
CA ASN A 313 -45.31 8.54 114.27
C ASN A 313 -44.01 8.53 113.46
N SER A 314 -42.85 8.70 114.11
CA SER A 314 -41.54 8.63 113.47
C SER A 314 -41.24 7.23 112.93
N LEU A 315 -41.55 6.18 113.70
CA LEU A 315 -41.39 4.78 113.31
C LEU A 315 -42.31 4.41 112.15
N LEU A 316 -43.58 4.83 112.19
CA LEU A 316 -44.55 4.67 111.11
C LEU A 316 -44.03 5.33 109.82
N THR A 317 -43.51 6.55 109.90
CA THR A 317 -42.94 7.27 108.75
C THR A 317 -41.72 6.54 108.16
N ALA A 318 -40.85 5.97 109.00
CA ALA A 318 -39.68 5.22 108.54
C ALA A 318 -40.06 3.88 107.86
N VAL A 319 -41.06 3.17 108.38
CA VAL A 319 -41.57 1.94 107.76
C VAL A 319 -42.29 2.24 106.43
N ASP A 320 -43.03 3.35 106.34
CA ASP A 320 -43.70 3.80 105.11
C ASP A 320 -42.69 4.22 104.02
N HIS A 321 -41.59 4.86 104.44
CA HIS A 321 -40.45 5.14 103.56
C HIS A 321 -39.77 3.86 103.07
N GLN A 322 -39.50 2.89 103.96
CA GLN A 322 -38.92 1.59 103.60
C GLN A 322 -39.83 0.83 102.62
N LYS A 323 -41.16 0.82 102.85
CA LYS A 323 -42.10 0.24 101.90
C LYS A 323 -41.98 0.89 100.53
N THR A 324 -41.94 2.22 100.49
CA THR A 324 -41.83 3.00 99.24
C THR A 324 -40.53 2.67 98.50
N LEU A 325 -39.41 2.46 99.20
CA LEU A 325 -38.16 2.00 98.58
C LEU A 325 -38.28 0.58 98.01
N MET A 326 -38.92 -0.34 98.73
CA MET A 326 -39.13 -1.73 98.28
C MET A 326 -40.08 -1.80 97.07
N GLU A 327 -41.20 -1.06 97.07
CA GLU A 327 -42.09 -0.96 95.91
C GLU A 327 -41.36 -0.44 94.67
N ASN A 328 -40.56 0.63 94.81
CA ASN A 328 -39.77 1.16 93.70
C ASN A 328 -38.73 0.14 93.19
N GLU A 329 -38.04 -0.56 94.10
CA GLU A 329 -37.05 -1.58 93.73
C GLU A 329 -37.70 -2.79 93.04
N LYS A 330 -38.84 -3.28 93.54
CA LYS A 330 -39.66 -4.35 92.95
C LYS A 330 -40.07 -4.02 91.50
N ASN A 331 -40.58 -2.82 91.28
CA ASN A 331 -41.00 -2.36 89.94
C ASN A 331 -39.80 -2.22 88.99
N GLU A 332 -38.66 -1.71 89.47
CA GLU A 332 -37.43 -1.57 88.67
C GLU A 332 -36.77 -2.93 88.37
N MET A 333 -36.81 -3.89 89.31
CA MET A 333 -36.39 -5.28 89.08
C MET A 333 -37.27 -5.97 88.05
N GLU A 334 -38.60 -5.76 88.09
CA GLU A 334 -39.50 -6.27 87.07
C GLU A 334 -39.26 -5.63 85.70
N ARG A 335 -39.01 -4.31 85.64
CA ARG A 335 -38.64 -3.62 84.40
C ARG A 335 -37.35 -4.21 83.80
N MET A 336 -36.29 -4.33 84.59
CA MET A 336 -35.03 -4.95 84.16
C MET A 336 -35.22 -6.44 83.80
N TYR A 337 -36.11 -7.17 84.45
CA TYR A 337 -36.41 -8.56 84.09
C TYR A 337 -37.06 -8.64 82.70
N ARG A 338 -38.04 -7.78 82.41
CA ARG A 338 -38.68 -7.68 81.09
C ARG A 338 -37.71 -7.23 79.99
N GLU A 339 -36.70 -6.41 80.32
CA GLU A 339 -35.68 -5.92 79.37
C GLU A 339 -34.52 -6.92 79.12
N TYR A 340 -34.07 -7.67 80.13
CA TYR A 340 -32.83 -8.46 80.06
C TYR A 340 -32.99 -9.97 80.36
N GLY A 341 -34.19 -10.44 80.74
CA GLY A 341 -34.53 -11.85 80.91
C GLY A 341 -33.80 -12.60 82.04
N LYS A 342 -33.12 -11.90 82.95
CA LYS A 342 -32.24 -12.52 83.97
C LYS A 342 -33.05 -13.02 85.16
N SER A 343 -33.15 -14.33 85.37
CA SER A 343 -33.95 -14.91 86.46
C SER A 343 -33.54 -14.47 87.88
N PHE A 344 -32.29 -14.05 88.12
CA PHE A 344 -31.89 -13.48 89.42
C PHE A 344 -32.64 -12.18 89.77
N LEU A 345 -33.15 -11.45 88.77
CA LEU A 345 -33.96 -10.25 88.99
C LEU A 345 -35.35 -10.61 89.55
N SER A 346 -35.89 -11.78 89.21
CA SER A 346 -37.09 -12.31 89.90
C SER A 346 -36.74 -12.63 91.36
N VAL A 347 -35.67 -13.38 91.61
CA VAL A 347 -35.27 -13.73 92.99
C VAL A 347 -35.07 -12.48 93.87
N ILE A 348 -34.50 -11.40 93.33
CA ILE A 348 -34.42 -10.10 94.03
C ILE A 348 -35.82 -9.49 94.21
N LYS A 349 -36.63 -9.38 93.14
CA LYS A 349 -37.99 -8.83 93.19
C LYS A 349 -38.83 -9.52 94.27
N ASP A 350 -38.82 -10.84 94.28
CA ASP A 350 -39.63 -11.67 95.17
C ASP A 350 -39.16 -11.47 96.64
N SER A 351 -37.83 -11.45 96.88
CA SER A 351 -37.24 -11.12 98.19
C SER A 351 -37.57 -9.70 98.69
N VAL A 352 -37.76 -8.75 97.76
CA VAL A 352 -38.13 -7.36 98.05
C VAL A 352 -39.64 -7.22 98.30
N ASP A 353 -40.47 -8.04 97.66
CA ASP A 353 -41.92 -8.08 97.85
C ASP A 353 -42.30 -8.64 99.23
N ASP A 354 -41.56 -9.64 99.72
CA ASP A 354 -41.65 -10.13 101.10
C ASP A 354 -41.40 -9.00 102.11
N VAL A 355 -40.42 -8.11 101.86
CA VAL A 355 -40.13 -6.97 102.73
C VAL A 355 -41.21 -5.88 102.63
N SER A 356 -41.76 -5.60 101.43
CA SER A 356 -42.91 -4.69 101.29
C SER A 356 -44.12 -5.21 102.07
N SER A 357 -44.38 -6.51 102.01
CA SER A 357 -45.46 -7.20 102.72
C SER A 357 -45.29 -7.12 104.26
N GLN A 358 -44.06 -7.25 104.77
CA GLN A 358 -43.79 -7.06 106.20
C GLN A 358 -43.83 -5.58 106.62
N CYS A 359 -43.52 -4.63 105.72
CA CYS A 359 -43.76 -3.21 105.98
C CYS A 359 -45.27 -2.96 106.16
N ASP A 360 -46.14 -3.52 105.32
CA ASP A 360 -47.60 -3.42 105.49
C ASP A 360 -48.08 -4.04 106.82
N ARG A 361 -47.58 -5.23 107.18
CA ARG A 361 -47.88 -5.86 108.49
C ARG A 361 -47.47 -4.93 109.64
N THR A 362 -46.28 -4.34 109.56
CA THR A 362 -45.73 -3.44 110.58
C THR A 362 -46.52 -2.13 110.66
N LEU A 363 -46.88 -1.53 109.52
CA LEU A 363 -47.72 -0.34 109.43
C LEU A 363 -49.12 -0.59 110.00
N TYR A 364 -49.71 -1.77 109.77
CA TYR A 364 -50.98 -2.16 110.37
C TYR A 364 -50.89 -2.20 111.91
N VAL A 365 -49.88 -2.88 112.46
CA VAL A 365 -49.68 -2.96 113.92
C VAL A 365 -49.44 -1.56 114.53
N LEU A 366 -48.63 -0.71 113.89
CA LEU A 366 -48.37 0.66 114.36
C LEU A 366 -49.62 1.57 114.29
N LYS A 367 -50.53 1.33 113.34
CA LYS A 367 -51.78 2.11 113.18
C LYS A 367 -52.91 1.63 114.10
N HIS A 368 -53.02 0.32 114.34
CA HIS A 368 -54.17 -0.28 115.03
C HIS A 368 -53.86 -0.84 116.43
N GLU A 369 -52.62 -1.24 116.72
CA GLU A 369 -52.17 -1.72 118.03
C GLU A 369 -50.93 -0.96 118.57
N PRO A 370 -50.88 0.39 118.55
CA PRO A 370 -49.70 1.20 118.88
C PRO A 370 -49.15 1.04 120.31
N LEU A 371 -49.89 0.39 121.22
CA LEU A 371 -49.48 0.11 122.59
C LEU A 371 -49.02 -1.35 122.80
N ASN A 372 -49.12 -2.20 121.78
CA ASN A 372 -48.76 -3.62 121.86
C ASN A 372 -47.27 -3.83 121.53
N SER A 373 -46.40 -3.47 122.46
CA SER A 373 -44.95 -3.54 122.30
C SER A 373 -44.45 -4.91 121.83
N ALA A 374 -45.03 -6.01 122.32
CA ALA A 374 -44.66 -7.36 121.91
C ALA A 374 -44.91 -7.65 120.41
N LYS A 375 -46.02 -7.19 119.85
CA LYS A 375 -46.28 -7.31 118.39
C LYS A 375 -45.41 -6.35 117.57
N ILE A 376 -45.10 -5.17 118.09
CA ILE A 376 -44.19 -4.23 117.41
C ILE A 376 -42.79 -4.83 117.36
N ASP A 377 -42.31 -5.42 118.46
CA ASP A 377 -41.02 -6.13 118.55
C ASP A 377 -40.94 -7.31 117.56
N GLU A 378 -41.99 -8.14 117.49
CA GLU A 378 -42.12 -9.24 116.53
C GLU A 378 -42.01 -8.71 115.08
N CYS A 379 -42.75 -7.65 114.74
CA CYS A 379 -42.80 -7.11 113.39
C CYS A 379 -41.49 -6.42 112.98
N VAL A 380 -40.87 -5.62 113.85
CA VAL A 380 -39.57 -4.98 113.57
C VAL A 380 -38.46 -6.03 113.46
N THR A 381 -38.47 -7.06 114.30
CA THR A 381 -37.50 -8.16 114.22
C THR A 381 -37.69 -8.99 112.95
N ALA A 382 -38.93 -9.29 112.55
CA ALA A 382 -39.22 -9.97 111.29
C ALA A 382 -38.79 -9.12 110.08
N LEU A 383 -39.07 -7.82 110.09
CA LEU A 383 -38.69 -6.88 109.03
C LEU A 383 -37.17 -6.77 108.87
N SER A 384 -36.43 -6.71 109.99
CA SER A 384 -34.95 -6.73 110.00
C SER A 384 -34.41 -8.01 109.39
N ASN A 385 -34.85 -9.18 109.89
CA ASN A 385 -34.42 -10.48 109.40
C ASN A 385 -34.66 -10.65 107.89
N ILE A 386 -35.84 -10.25 107.39
CA ILE A 386 -36.21 -10.44 105.99
C ILE A 386 -35.51 -9.38 105.09
N THR A 387 -35.29 -8.15 105.57
CA THR A 387 -34.44 -7.17 104.85
C THR A 387 -32.98 -7.63 104.76
N MET A 388 -32.48 -8.31 105.79
CA MET A 388 -31.14 -8.89 105.77
C MET A 388 -31.04 -10.15 104.90
N SER A 389 -32.14 -10.89 104.69
CA SER A 389 -32.18 -12.04 103.76
C SER A 389 -32.28 -11.66 102.28
N ILE A 390 -32.51 -10.38 101.93
CA ILE A 390 -32.42 -9.94 100.52
C ILE A 390 -31.03 -10.32 99.97
N PRO A 391 -30.92 -11.11 98.89
CA PRO A 391 -29.70 -11.83 98.54
C PRO A 391 -28.62 -10.93 97.92
N THR A 392 -27.38 -11.08 98.40
CA THR A 392 -26.22 -10.37 97.84
C THR A 392 -25.86 -10.90 96.45
N LEU A 393 -25.08 -10.11 95.70
CA LEU A 393 -24.57 -10.55 94.39
C LEU A 393 -23.74 -11.86 94.49
N ALA A 394 -23.04 -12.08 95.61
CA ALA A 394 -22.25 -13.28 95.82
C ALA A 394 -23.13 -14.53 95.99
N GLU A 395 -24.25 -14.40 96.72
CA GLU A 395 -25.21 -15.48 96.93
C GLU A 395 -25.98 -15.81 95.64
N LEU A 396 -26.43 -14.80 94.88
CA LEU A 396 -27.06 -14.99 93.57
C LEU A 396 -26.11 -15.68 92.58
N LYS A 397 -24.84 -15.24 92.51
CA LYS A 397 -23.81 -15.88 91.67
C LYS A 397 -23.45 -17.30 92.12
N ARG A 398 -23.64 -17.63 93.40
CA ARG A 398 -23.47 -18.98 93.91
C ARG A 398 -24.67 -19.86 93.53
N GLN A 399 -25.89 -19.42 93.81
CA GLN A 399 -27.12 -20.13 93.42
C GLN A 399 -27.16 -20.39 91.90
N TRP A 400 -26.65 -19.47 91.08
CA TRP A 400 -26.52 -19.67 89.63
C TRP A 400 -25.46 -20.68 89.21
N LYS A 401 -24.39 -20.89 90.00
CA LYS A 401 -23.39 -21.93 89.73
C LYS A 401 -23.86 -23.29 90.24
N ASP A 402 -24.40 -23.32 91.45
CA ASP A 402 -24.92 -24.51 92.11
C ASP A 402 -26.21 -25.01 91.43
N GLY A 403 -26.90 -24.15 90.65
CA GLY A 403 -28.11 -24.42 89.88
C GLY A 403 -27.92 -24.52 88.35
N MET A 404 -26.70 -24.69 87.84
CA MET A 404 -26.47 -25.11 86.44
C MET A 404 -26.24 -26.63 86.35
N VAL A 405 -27.34 -27.38 86.49
CA VAL A 405 -27.49 -28.81 86.13
C VAL A 405 -28.79 -28.96 85.34
#